data_AF-A0A814TXU9-F1
#
_entry.id   AF-A0A814TXU9-F1
#
_cell.length_a   1.000
_cell.length_b   1.000
_cell.length_c   1.000
_cell.angle_alpha   90.00
_cell.angle_beta   90.00
_cell.angle_gamma   90.00
#
_symmetry.space_group_name_H-M   'P 1'
#
loop_
_entity.id
_entity.type
_entity.pdbx_description
1 polymer ?
#
loop_
_entity_poly.entity_id
_entity_poly.type
_entity_poly.pdbx_seq_one_letter_code
_entity_poly.pdbx_strand_id
1 'polypeptide(L)'
;SRHEEWTKNYDKIRGIYDNKDELLRILTENARVCLLEILPMRALGIKAMQNIIKELNEGGLFIWSHFLIYILCNMQHDDSAKKDLLDMSRQQYIGNNEELSKIADFEANYTADKAIWWYTKDSFLYRLINRALRTENFDVIYKFRSFITDLHQQLKRMHPAYVDRIFSSEDS
;
A
#
# COMPACT_ATOMS: atom_id res chain seq x y z
N SER A 1 -36.33 4.38 4.25
CA SER A 1 -36.48 5.62 5.06
C SER A 1 -36.90 6.80 4.19
N ARG A 2 -37.55 7.84 4.75
CA ARG A 2 -38.05 9.04 4.04
C ARG A 2 -36.99 9.78 3.18
N HIS A 3 -35.72 9.43 3.38
CA HIS A 3 -34.57 9.99 2.71
C HIS A 3 -34.20 9.32 1.38
N GLU A 4 -34.66 8.10 1.08
CA GLU A 4 -34.33 7.41 -0.19
C GLU A 4 -35.20 7.84 -1.38
N GLU A 5 -36.33 8.50 -1.12
CA GLU A 5 -37.28 8.91 -2.18
C GLU A 5 -36.85 10.18 -2.92
N TRP A 6 -36.26 11.17 -2.22
CA TRP A 6 -35.84 12.43 -2.84
C TRP A 6 -34.49 12.33 -3.57
N THR A 7 -33.64 11.36 -3.18
CA THR A 7 -32.35 11.13 -3.83
C THR A 7 -32.47 10.53 -5.22
N LYS A 8 -33.60 9.88 -5.53
CA LYS A 8 -33.89 9.36 -6.89
C LYS A 8 -33.95 10.46 -7.96
N ASN A 9 -34.15 11.71 -7.56
CA ASN A 9 -34.21 12.86 -8.48
C ASN A 9 -32.84 13.54 -8.70
N TYR A 10 -31.77 13.05 -8.07
CA TYR A 10 -30.45 13.65 -8.14
C TYR A 10 -29.38 12.60 -8.44
N ASP A 11 -29.01 12.49 -9.72
CA ASP A 11 -28.01 11.52 -10.20
C ASP A 11 -26.61 11.69 -9.57
N LYS A 12 -26.34 12.86 -8.98
CA LYS A 12 -25.09 13.15 -8.24
C LYS A 12 -25.07 12.56 -6.84
N ILE A 13 -26.23 12.20 -6.27
CA ILE A 13 -26.33 11.63 -4.93
C ILE A 13 -26.31 10.11 -5.06
N ARG A 14 -25.15 9.49 -4.81
CA ARG A 14 -24.98 8.04 -4.91
C ARG A 14 -25.57 7.24 -3.74
N GLY A 15 -25.98 7.91 -2.67
CA GLY A 15 -26.57 7.30 -1.49
C GLY A 15 -26.56 8.25 -0.30
N ILE A 16 -27.30 7.88 0.74
CA ILE A 16 -27.28 8.55 2.04
C ILE A 16 -26.77 7.53 3.05
N TYR A 17 -25.79 7.94 3.83
CA TYR A 17 -25.08 7.07 4.75
C TYR A 17 -25.17 7.65 6.15
N ASP A 18 -25.96 6.99 6.97
CA ASP A 18 -26.19 7.39 8.37
C ASP A 18 -25.10 6.81 9.30
N ASN A 19 -24.37 5.80 8.80
CA ASN A 19 -23.24 5.17 9.45
C ASN A 19 -21.93 5.58 8.76
N LYS A 20 -20.96 6.05 9.55
CA LYS A 20 -19.61 6.43 9.11
C LYS A 20 -18.87 5.25 8.45
N ASP A 21 -19.04 4.05 8.95
CA ASP A 21 -18.34 2.85 8.49
C ASP A 21 -18.90 2.38 7.15
N GLU A 22 -20.21 2.54 6.97
CA GLU A 22 -20.88 2.28 5.69
C GLU A 22 -20.47 3.29 4.61
N LEU A 23 -20.35 4.57 4.98
CA LEU A 23 -19.80 5.61 4.11
C LEU A 23 -18.35 5.29 3.73
N LEU A 24 -17.52 4.91 4.69
CA LEU A 24 -16.12 4.56 4.48
C LEU A 24 -16.00 3.36 3.54
N ARG A 25 -16.76 2.28 3.79
CA ARG A 25 -16.78 1.08 2.94
C ARG A 25 -17.11 1.43 1.49
N ILE A 26 -18.13 2.25 1.26
CA ILE A 26 -18.57 2.60 -0.09
C ILE A 26 -17.61 3.60 -0.76
N LEU A 27 -17.00 4.51 0.00
CA LEU A 27 -15.91 5.35 -0.51
C LEU A 27 -14.70 4.51 -0.90
N THR A 28 -14.32 3.54 -0.07
CA THR A 28 -13.22 2.61 -0.35
C THR A 28 -13.51 1.79 -1.61
N GLU A 29 -14.71 1.25 -1.75
CA GLU A 29 -15.10 0.47 -2.93
C GLU A 29 -15.20 1.33 -4.20
N ASN A 30 -15.76 2.52 -4.12
CA ASN A 30 -15.79 3.45 -5.26
C ASN A 30 -14.39 3.93 -5.65
N ALA A 31 -13.52 4.20 -4.68
CA ALA A 31 -12.13 4.52 -4.95
C ALA A 31 -11.42 3.34 -5.63
N ARG A 32 -11.71 2.09 -5.20
CA ARG A 32 -11.20 0.86 -5.80
C ARG A 32 -11.59 0.71 -7.28
N VAL A 33 -12.87 0.92 -7.60
CA VAL A 33 -13.41 0.80 -8.97
C VAL A 33 -12.91 1.93 -9.87
N CYS A 34 -12.98 3.18 -9.42
CA CYS A 34 -12.43 4.33 -10.17
C CYS A 34 -10.95 4.11 -10.49
N LEU A 35 -10.18 3.55 -9.57
CA LEU A 35 -8.73 3.46 -9.76
C LEU A 35 -8.30 2.37 -10.74
N LEU A 36 -8.99 1.22 -10.76
CA LEU A 36 -8.69 0.13 -11.71
C LEU A 36 -9.05 0.49 -13.15
N GLU A 37 -10.04 1.37 -13.35
CA GLU A 37 -10.48 1.80 -14.68
C GLU A 37 -9.80 3.09 -15.18
N ILE A 38 -9.30 3.96 -14.28
CA ILE A 38 -8.82 5.31 -14.65
C ILE A 38 -7.29 5.44 -14.75
N LEU A 39 -6.47 4.51 -14.24
CA LEU A 39 -5.02 4.75 -14.15
C LEU A 39 -4.23 4.53 -15.46
N PRO A 40 -3.67 5.58 -16.08
CA PRO A 40 -2.30 5.51 -16.56
C PRO A 40 -1.39 5.50 -15.31
N MET A 41 -0.79 4.34 -15.01
CA MET A 41 0.16 4.11 -13.92
C MET A 41 1.38 5.05 -13.97
N ARG A 42 1.27 6.29 -13.49
CA ARG A 42 2.39 7.22 -13.29
C ARG A 42 2.31 7.83 -11.90
N ALA A 43 3.48 8.11 -11.30
CA ALA A 43 3.63 8.68 -9.95
C ALA A 43 2.76 9.93 -9.68
N LEU A 44 2.44 10.71 -10.73
CA LEU A 44 1.60 11.89 -10.64
C LEU A 44 0.15 11.57 -10.22
N GLY A 45 -0.44 10.47 -10.71
CA GLY A 45 -1.81 10.07 -10.34
C GLY A 45 -1.91 9.63 -8.88
N ILE A 46 -0.91 8.89 -8.40
CA ILE A 46 -0.79 8.44 -7.00
C ILE A 46 -0.67 9.64 -6.06
N LYS A 47 0.14 10.63 -6.43
CA LYS A 47 0.35 11.84 -5.62
C LYS A 47 -0.88 12.74 -5.54
N ALA A 48 -1.63 12.90 -6.64
CA ALA A 48 -2.88 13.65 -6.64
C ALA A 48 -3.92 13.01 -5.70
N MET A 49 -4.05 11.68 -5.76
CA MET A 49 -4.97 10.94 -4.90
C MET A 49 -4.57 10.97 -3.43
N GLN A 50 -3.27 10.91 -3.14
CA GLN A 50 -2.75 11.07 -1.79
C GLN A 50 -3.21 12.39 -1.16
N ASN A 51 -3.07 13.50 -1.89
CA ASN A 51 -3.47 14.82 -1.38
C ASN A 51 -4.97 14.85 -1.09
N ILE A 52 -5.79 14.36 -2.01
CA ILE A 52 -7.25 14.28 -1.83
C ILE A 52 -7.60 13.46 -0.57
N ILE A 53 -7.06 12.24 -0.43
CA ILE A 53 -7.40 11.35 0.70
C ILE A 53 -6.95 11.93 2.04
N LYS A 54 -5.77 12.58 2.08
CA LYS A 54 -5.28 13.24 3.30
C LYS A 54 -6.12 14.46 3.69
N GLU A 55 -6.67 15.18 2.72
CA GLU A 55 -7.48 16.38 2.98
C GLU A 55 -8.92 16.06 3.45
N LEU A 56 -9.41 14.85 3.20
CA LEU A 56 -10.82 14.49 3.50
C LEU A 56 -11.14 14.33 5.00
N ASN A 57 -10.17 13.99 5.87
CA ASN A 57 -10.44 13.72 7.30
C ASN A 57 -9.13 13.58 8.13
N GLU A 58 -9.20 13.76 9.46
CA GLU A 58 -8.08 13.55 10.41
C GLU A 58 -7.44 12.14 10.33
N GLY A 59 -8.20 11.12 9.92
CA GLY A 59 -7.78 9.76 9.60
C GLY A 59 -7.35 9.52 8.15
N GLY A 60 -7.21 10.58 7.34
CA GLY A 60 -6.84 10.49 5.92
C GLY A 60 -5.48 9.81 5.70
N LEU A 61 -4.52 9.95 6.62
CA LEU A 61 -3.24 9.25 6.56
C LEU A 61 -3.41 7.74 6.67
N PHE A 62 -4.29 7.28 7.57
CA PHE A 62 -4.57 5.85 7.76
C PHE A 62 -5.24 5.24 6.52
N ILE A 63 -6.26 5.92 6.00
CA ILE A 63 -6.96 5.52 4.77
C ILE A 63 -5.96 5.47 3.60
N TRP A 64 -5.10 6.48 3.49
CA TRP A 64 -4.06 6.51 2.48
C TRP A 64 -3.08 5.34 2.60
N SER A 65 -2.57 5.05 3.80
CA SER A 65 -1.65 3.94 4.02
C SER A 65 -2.29 2.59 3.67
N HIS A 66 -3.55 2.37 4.06
CA HIS A 66 -4.26 1.14 3.73
C HIS A 66 -4.46 1.02 2.22
N PHE A 67 -4.85 2.11 1.57
CA PHE A 67 -5.06 2.17 0.14
C PHE A 67 -3.77 1.92 -0.65
N LEU A 68 -2.66 2.53 -0.23
CA LEU A 68 -1.34 2.31 -0.83
C LEU A 68 -0.94 0.84 -0.75
N ILE A 69 -1.09 0.21 0.42
CA ILE A 69 -0.79 -1.22 0.60
C ILE A 69 -1.72 -2.07 -0.29
N TYR A 70 -3.01 -1.73 -0.35
CA TYR A 70 -3.99 -2.42 -1.20
C TYR A 70 -3.57 -2.36 -2.67
N ILE A 71 -3.19 -1.19 -3.19
CA ILE A 71 -2.71 -1.06 -4.57
C ILE A 71 -1.48 -1.93 -4.78
N LEU A 72 -0.49 -1.81 -3.90
CA LEU A 72 0.76 -2.57 -4.01
C LEU A 72 0.51 -4.08 -4.10
N CYS A 73 -0.41 -4.62 -3.28
CA CYS A 73 -0.71 -6.05 -3.22
C CYS A 73 -1.59 -6.56 -4.37
N ASN A 74 -2.38 -5.69 -5.00
CA ASN A 74 -3.33 -6.08 -6.06
C ASN A 74 -2.83 -5.71 -7.47
N MET A 75 -1.69 -5.03 -7.57
CA MET A 75 -1.02 -4.85 -8.86
C MET A 75 -0.55 -6.21 -9.38
N GLN A 76 -0.70 -6.44 -10.69
CA GLN A 76 -0.07 -7.59 -11.31
C GLN A 76 1.45 -7.45 -11.16
N HIS A 77 2.04 -8.31 -10.33
CA HIS A 77 3.48 -8.37 -10.20
C HIS A 77 4.02 -9.14 -11.40
N ASP A 78 4.76 -8.44 -12.25
CA ASP A 78 5.62 -9.05 -13.23
C ASP A 78 6.92 -9.53 -12.56
N ASP A 79 7.58 -10.50 -13.18
CA ASP A 79 8.89 -10.99 -12.71
C ASP A 79 9.96 -9.88 -12.65
N SER A 80 9.68 -8.71 -13.24
CA SER A 80 10.55 -7.52 -13.19
C SER A 80 10.60 -6.86 -11.81
N ALA A 81 9.61 -7.08 -10.92
CA ALA A 81 9.54 -6.39 -9.63
C ALA A 81 10.74 -6.71 -8.71
N LYS A 82 11.21 -7.96 -8.68
CA LYS A 82 12.41 -8.33 -7.92
C LYS A 82 13.66 -7.68 -8.53
N LYS A 83 13.73 -7.59 -9.87
CA LYS A 83 14.84 -6.95 -10.58
C LYS A 83 14.89 -5.44 -10.31
N ASP A 84 13.74 -4.75 -10.34
CA ASP A 84 13.62 -3.34 -10.03
C ASP A 84 14.18 -2.99 -8.63
N LEU A 85 13.81 -3.81 -7.63
CA LEU A 85 14.31 -3.68 -6.26
C LEU A 85 15.83 -3.82 -6.22
N LEU A 86 16.38 -4.86 -6.86
CA LEU A 86 17.80 -5.17 -6.84
C LEU A 86 18.62 -4.09 -7.55
N ASP A 87 18.20 -3.69 -8.75
CA ASP A 87 18.91 -2.69 -9.56
C ASP A 87 18.93 -1.33 -8.87
N MET A 88 17.80 -0.92 -8.27
CA MET A 88 17.75 0.32 -7.50
C MET A 88 18.62 0.24 -6.23
N SER A 89 18.59 -0.90 -5.52
CA SER A 89 19.40 -1.08 -4.32
C SER A 89 20.90 -1.02 -4.64
N ARG A 90 21.34 -1.66 -5.73
CA ARG A 90 22.73 -1.60 -6.21
C ARG A 90 23.13 -0.17 -6.57
N GLN A 91 22.26 0.57 -7.27
CA GLN A 91 22.51 1.97 -7.63
C GLN A 91 22.67 2.87 -6.39
N GLN A 92 21.88 2.63 -5.35
CA GLN A 92 21.92 3.42 -4.11
C GLN A 92 23.21 3.21 -3.29
N TYR A 93 23.85 2.06 -3.44
CA TYR A 93 25.02 1.64 -2.66
C TYR A 93 26.29 1.41 -3.50
N ILE A 94 26.39 2.07 -4.66
CA ILE A 94 27.62 2.06 -5.46
C ILE A 94 28.81 2.46 -4.59
N GLY A 95 29.87 1.63 -4.59
CA GLY A 95 31.08 1.85 -3.80
C GLY A 95 31.01 1.37 -2.35
N ASN A 96 29.85 0.89 -1.87
CA ASN A 96 29.71 0.29 -0.54
C ASN A 96 29.68 -1.24 -0.65
N ASN A 97 30.86 -1.87 -0.56
CA ASN A 97 31.01 -3.32 -0.70
C ASN A 97 30.23 -4.12 0.35
N GLU A 98 30.06 -3.59 1.55
CA GLU A 98 29.30 -4.25 2.62
C GLU A 98 27.81 -4.37 2.25
N GLU A 99 27.22 -3.25 1.79
CA GLU A 99 25.82 -3.22 1.39
C GLU A 99 25.58 -4.00 0.09
N LEU A 100 26.51 -3.94 -0.86
CA LEU A 100 26.44 -4.76 -2.08
C LEU A 100 26.49 -6.26 -1.76
N SER A 101 27.27 -6.68 -0.76
CA SER A 101 27.28 -8.06 -0.28
C SER A 101 25.93 -8.47 0.35
N LYS A 102 25.31 -7.58 1.16
CA LYS A 102 23.96 -7.81 1.71
C LYS A 102 22.89 -7.91 0.62
N ILE A 103 23.02 -7.15 -0.47
CA ILE A 103 22.12 -7.23 -1.64
C ILE A 103 22.31 -8.56 -2.38
N ALA A 104 23.54 -9.02 -2.57
CA ALA A 104 23.82 -10.32 -3.18
C ALA A 104 23.29 -11.49 -2.33
N ASP A 105 23.46 -11.42 -1.01
CA ASP A 105 22.88 -12.38 -0.05
C ASP A 105 21.35 -12.41 -0.17
N PHE A 106 20.70 -11.25 -0.26
CA PHE A 106 19.27 -11.16 -0.49
C PHE A 106 18.85 -11.78 -1.82
N GLU A 107 19.53 -11.46 -2.92
CA GLU A 107 19.21 -12.00 -4.24
C GLU A 107 19.20 -13.53 -4.26
N ALA A 108 20.20 -14.14 -3.62
CA ALA A 108 20.42 -15.59 -3.58
C ALA A 108 19.53 -16.32 -2.55
N ASN A 109 19.30 -15.75 -1.37
CA ASN A 109 18.70 -16.46 -0.23
C ASN A 109 17.29 -15.96 0.15
N TYR A 110 16.78 -14.91 -0.50
CA TYR A 110 15.46 -14.39 -0.21
C TYR A 110 14.33 -15.34 -0.63
N THR A 111 13.38 -15.50 0.28
CA THR A 111 12.12 -16.25 0.12
C THR A 111 11.01 -15.45 0.82
N ALA A 112 9.79 -15.47 0.26
CA ALA A 112 8.68 -14.63 0.71
C ALA A 112 8.25 -14.95 2.16
N ASP A 113 8.42 -16.18 2.63
CA ASP A 113 8.18 -16.60 4.01
C ASP A 113 9.21 -16.06 5.01
N LYS A 114 10.24 -15.36 4.56
CA LYS A 114 11.26 -14.72 5.40
C LYS A 114 11.27 -13.20 5.30
N ALA A 115 10.26 -12.59 4.66
CA ALA A 115 10.20 -11.14 4.45
C ALA A 115 10.38 -10.32 5.73
N ILE A 116 9.70 -10.68 6.82
CA ILE A 116 9.84 -10.03 8.14
C ILE A 116 11.28 -10.15 8.64
N TRP A 117 11.87 -11.34 8.60
CA TRP A 117 13.26 -11.54 9.05
C TRP A 117 14.25 -10.68 8.25
N TRP A 118 14.08 -10.62 6.92
CA TRP A 118 14.87 -9.77 6.04
C TRP A 118 14.67 -8.28 6.29
N TYR A 119 13.45 -7.87 6.67
CA TYR A 119 13.13 -6.51 7.03
C TYR A 119 13.69 -6.12 8.41
N THR A 120 13.75 -7.03 9.38
CA THR A 120 14.20 -6.73 10.75
C THR A 120 15.69 -6.97 10.97
N LYS A 121 16.33 -7.83 10.18
CA LYS A 121 17.79 -8.00 10.24
C LYS A 121 18.49 -6.72 9.78
N ASP A 122 19.78 -6.57 10.12
CA ASP A 122 20.59 -5.49 9.53
C ASP A 122 20.72 -5.72 8.01
N SER A 123 19.86 -5.04 7.26
CA SER A 123 19.78 -5.11 5.81
C SER A 123 19.47 -3.74 5.22
N PHE A 124 19.74 -3.61 3.92
CA PHE A 124 19.37 -2.42 3.15
C PHE A 124 17.85 -2.16 3.13
N LEU A 125 17.03 -3.21 3.27
CA LEU A 125 15.57 -3.17 3.11
C LEU A 125 14.93 -2.23 4.13
N TYR A 126 15.23 -2.41 5.41
CA TYR A 126 14.70 -1.56 6.49
C TYR A 126 14.95 -0.08 6.20
N ARG A 127 16.20 0.26 5.85
CA ARG A 127 16.64 1.64 5.63
C ARG A 127 15.99 2.27 4.41
N LEU A 128 16.01 1.56 3.27
CA LEU A 128 15.47 2.09 2.02
C LEU A 128 13.96 2.22 2.06
N ILE A 129 13.25 1.21 2.58
CA ILE A 129 11.78 1.23 2.68
C ILE A 129 11.33 2.30 3.66
N ASN A 130 11.90 2.37 4.87
CA ASN A 130 11.49 3.39 5.85
C ASN A 130 11.85 4.80 5.42
N ARG A 131 12.93 4.98 4.67
CA ARG A 131 13.21 6.28 4.05
C ARG A 131 12.15 6.61 3.01
N ALA A 132 11.85 5.70 2.11
CA ALA A 132 10.88 5.91 1.03
C ALA A 132 9.47 6.22 1.55
N LEU A 133 9.02 5.50 2.59
CA LEU A 133 7.73 5.74 3.24
C LEU A 133 7.69 7.12 3.92
N ARG A 134 8.74 7.51 4.66
CA ARG A 134 8.80 8.83 5.33
C ARG A 134 8.85 10.00 4.35
N THR A 135 9.53 9.82 3.22
CA THR A 135 9.63 10.86 2.18
C THR A 135 8.55 10.75 1.12
N GLU A 136 7.64 9.78 1.25
CA GLU A 136 6.55 9.51 0.30
C GLU A 136 7.05 9.38 -1.15
N ASN A 137 8.21 8.73 -1.30
CA ASN A 137 8.84 8.53 -2.60
C ASN A 137 8.21 7.31 -3.28
N PHE A 138 7.14 7.55 -4.03
CA PHE A 138 6.37 6.50 -4.70
C PHE A 138 7.17 5.70 -5.73
N ASP A 139 8.14 6.31 -6.40
CA ASP A 139 8.98 5.59 -7.36
C ASP A 139 9.81 4.51 -6.65
N VAL A 140 10.33 4.84 -5.46
CA VAL A 140 11.04 3.86 -4.62
C VAL A 140 10.06 2.84 -4.05
N ILE A 141 8.94 3.27 -3.46
CA ILE A 141 7.93 2.35 -2.90
C ILE A 141 7.47 1.34 -3.97
N TYR A 142 7.26 1.79 -5.20
CA TYR A 142 6.87 0.95 -6.34
C TYR A 142 7.97 -0.03 -6.76
N LYS A 143 9.25 0.37 -6.73
CA LYS A 143 10.37 -0.54 -7.00
C LYS A 143 10.49 -1.63 -5.93
N PHE A 144 10.08 -1.35 -4.70
CA PHE A 144 10.01 -2.33 -3.60
C PHE A 144 8.67 -3.08 -3.51
N ARG A 145 7.76 -2.94 -4.50
CA ARG A 145 6.39 -3.49 -4.46
C ARG A 145 6.30 -4.97 -4.13
N SER A 146 7.20 -5.79 -4.68
CA SER A 146 7.22 -7.24 -4.44
C SER A 146 7.54 -7.55 -2.97
N PHE A 147 8.61 -6.96 -2.44
CA PHE A 147 9.00 -7.17 -1.05
C PHE A 147 7.98 -6.61 -0.04
N ILE A 148 7.40 -5.43 -0.30
CA ILE A 148 6.36 -4.85 0.57
C ILE A 148 5.12 -5.75 0.60
N THR A 149 4.76 -6.35 -0.54
CA THR A 149 3.64 -7.28 -0.64
C THR A 149 3.91 -8.55 0.17
N ASP A 150 5.08 -9.17 0.01
CA ASP A 150 5.49 -10.34 0.78
C ASP A 150 5.51 -10.05 2.29
N LEU A 151 6.05 -8.89 2.69
CA LEU A 151 6.10 -8.43 4.08
C LEU A 151 4.68 -8.29 4.65
N HIS A 152 3.78 -7.65 3.91
CA HIS A 152 2.39 -7.48 4.33
C HIS A 152 1.66 -8.82 4.45
N GLN A 153 1.83 -9.72 3.48
CA GLN A 153 1.24 -11.06 3.51
C GLN A 153 1.75 -11.87 4.70
N GLN A 154 3.04 -11.80 5.01
CA GLN A 154 3.61 -12.50 6.16
C GLN A 154 3.08 -11.93 7.48
N LEU A 155 2.98 -10.60 7.60
CA LEU A 155 2.38 -9.95 8.78
C LEU A 155 0.93 -10.37 8.99
N LYS A 156 0.13 -10.43 7.90
CA LYS A 156 -1.25 -10.92 7.95
C LYS A 156 -1.34 -12.37 8.46
N ARG A 157 -0.42 -13.24 8.03
CA ARG A 157 -0.38 -14.65 8.48
C ARG A 157 0.01 -14.81 9.94
N MET A 158 0.92 -13.96 10.45
CA MET A 158 1.35 -14.01 11.85
C MET A 158 0.31 -13.45 12.82
N HIS A 159 -0.45 -12.45 12.38
CA HIS A 159 -1.44 -11.78 13.21
C HIS A 159 -2.82 -11.75 12.53
N PRO A 160 -3.44 -12.92 12.29
CA PRO A 160 -4.77 -12.97 11.69
C PRO A 160 -5.79 -12.18 12.53
N ALA A 161 -5.70 -12.30 13.86
CA ALA A 161 -6.54 -11.54 14.80
C ALA A 161 -6.28 -10.02 14.83
N TYR A 162 -5.13 -9.52 14.37
CA TYR A 162 -4.87 -8.07 14.31
C TYR A 162 -5.47 -7.45 13.04
N VAL A 163 -5.51 -8.24 11.97
CA VAL A 163 -6.21 -7.91 10.73
C VAL A 163 -7.71 -7.97 10.98
N ASP A 164 -8.20 -9.07 11.57
CA ASP A 164 -9.61 -9.23 11.93
C ASP A 164 -10.05 -8.21 12.98
N ARG A 165 -9.26 -7.90 14.01
CA ARG A 165 -9.66 -6.83 14.96
C ARG A 165 -9.77 -5.45 14.32
N ILE A 166 -8.98 -5.11 13.31
CA ILE A 166 -9.17 -3.84 12.59
C ILE A 166 -10.45 -3.89 11.72
N PHE A 167 -10.88 -5.08 11.30
CA PHE A 167 -12.13 -5.29 10.55
C PHE A 167 -13.33 -5.74 11.41
N SER A 168 -13.14 -5.92 12.73
CA SER A 168 -14.15 -6.42 13.69
C SER A 168 -14.23 -5.57 14.96
N SER A 169 -13.39 -4.54 15.13
CA SER A 169 -13.56 -3.54 16.21
C SER A 169 -14.55 -2.43 15.85
N GLU A 170 -15.36 -2.63 14.81
CA GLU A 170 -16.58 -1.85 14.53
C GLU A 170 -17.85 -2.57 15.02
N ASP A 171 -17.72 -3.75 15.67
CA ASP A 171 -18.82 -4.42 16.36
C ASP A 171 -18.66 -4.34 17.89
N SER A 172 -18.77 -3.14 18.47
CA SER A 172 -19.14 -2.92 19.89
C SER A 172 -19.58 -1.48 20.13
#